data_AF-A0A6A3I663-F1
#
_entry.id   AF-A0A6A3I663-F1
#
_cell.length_a   1.000
_cell.length_b   1.000
_cell.length_c   1.000
_cell.angle_alpha   90.00
_cell.angle_beta   90.00
_cell.angle_gamma   90.00
#
_symmetry.space_group_name_H-M   'P 1'
#
loop_
_entity.id
_entity.type
_entity.pdbx_description
1 polymer ?
#
loop_
_entity_poly.entity_id
_entity_poly.type
_entity_poly.pdbx_seq_one_letter_code
_entity_poly.pdbx_strand_id
1 'polypeptide(L)'
;MFKLFAASAALVIATASAGATLPDGSWPSSKGLVQFSEVRVIKAGEVFDGKMQTFERSNVKCNGQSESGWQTGVFFVEAGGHLKNAIIGKNQMEGVHCDQHDCIIENVWWDDVCEDALSIKGGSASSVSKIIGGGARYADDKVIQQNGLGK
;
A
#
# COMPACT_ATOMS: atom_id res chain seq x y z
N MET A 1 -22.03 -22.07 -48.88
CA MET A 1 -22.85 -21.27 -47.93
C MET A 1 -22.01 -21.01 -46.69
N PHE A 2 -21.38 -19.83 -46.59
CA PHE A 2 -20.63 -19.41 -45.39
C PHE A 2 -21.56 -18.56 -44.53
N LYS A 3 -21.85 -18.99 -43.30
CA LYS A 3 -22.57 -18.18 -42.31
C LYS A 3 -21.56 -17.31 -41.57
N LEU A 4 -21.65 -15.99 -41.72
CA LEU A 4 -20.97 -15.05 -40.82
C LEU A 4 -21.70 -15.06 -39.47
N PHE A 5 -20.96 -15.33 -38.40
CA PHE A 5 -21.40 -15.03 -37.04
C PHE A 5 -20.96 -13.61 -36.68
N ALA A 6 -21.91 -12.71 -36.43
CA ALA A 6 -21.63 -11.39 -35.90
C ALA A 6 -21.39 -11.51 -34.38
N ALA A 7 -20.18 -11.20 -33.92
CA ALA A 7 -19.88 -11.04 -32.51
C ALA A 7 -20.27 -9.61 -32.08
N SER A 8 -21.34 -9.48 -31.30
CA SER A 8 -21.71 -8.22 -30.66
C SER A 8 -20.73 -7.92 -29.53
N ALA A 9 -19.84 -6.95 -29.73
CA ALA A 9 -19.00 -6.41 -28.66
C ALA A 9 -19.85 -5.49 -27.77
N ALA A 10 -20.12 -5.91 -26.53
CA ALA A 10 -20.73 -5.04 -25.54
C ALA A 10 -19.68 -4.03 -25.05
N LEU A 11 -19.87 -2.76 -25.39
CA LEU A 11 -19.05 -1.65 -24.90
C LEU A 11 -19.44 -1.35 -23.45
N VAL A 12 -18.64 -1.82 -22.49
CA VAL A 12 -18.78 -1.45 -21.08
C VAL A 12 -18.23 -0.04 -20.91
N ILE A 13 -19.10 0.96 -20.82
CA ILE A 13 -18.72 2.33 -20.49
C ILE A 13 -18.39 2.35 -19.00
N ALA A 14 -17.10 2.42 -18.66
CA ALA A 14 -16.66 2.67 -17.31
C ALA A 14 -17.10 4.09 -16.91
N THR A 15 -18.07 4.20 -16.02
CA THR A 15 -18.44 5.47 -15.39
C THR A 15 -17.28 5.90 -14.51
N ALA A 16 -16.55 6.94 -14.93
CA ALA A 16 -15.60 7.62 -14.08
C ALA A 16 -16.35 8.20 -12.88
N SER A 17 -15.96 7.78 -11.68
CA SER A 17 -16.48 8.28 -10.41
C SER A 17 -16.03 9.73 -10.18
N ALA A 18 -16.74 10.68 -10.79
CA ALA A 18 -16.65 12.09 -10.51
C ALA A 18 -17.26 12.38 -9.12
N GLY A 19 -16.48 12.15 -8.06
CA GLY A 19 -16.94 12.38 -6.69
C GLY A 19 -15.89 12.23 -5.59
N ALA A 20 -14.64 11.89 -5.91
CA ALA A 20 -13.59 11.90 -4.89
C ALA A 20 -13.24 13.35 -4.54
N THR A 21 -13.58 13.76 -3.31
CA THR A 21 -13.09 15.02 -2.73
C THR A 21 -11.58 15.01 -2.71
N LEU A 22 -10.94 16.10 -3.17
CA LEU A 22 -9.50 16.26 -3.04
C LEU A 22 -9.12 16.20 -1.54
N PRO A 23 -8.01 15.57 -1.17
CA PRO A 23 -7.53 15.59 0.21
C PRO A 23 -7.38 17.04 0.69
N ASP A 24 -8.02 17.39 1.80
CA ASP A 24 -7.96 18.73 2.40
C ASP A 24 -6.73 18.93 3.31
N GLY A 25 -5.85 17.93 3.35
CA GLY A 25 -4.67 17.91 4.22
C GLY A 25 -4.95 17.52 5.66
N SER A 26 -6.21 17.22 6.01
CA SER A 26 -6.55 16.69 7.33
C SER A 26 -5.82 15.37 7.56
N TRP A 27 -5.27 15.24 8.77
CA TRP A 27 -4.60 14.03 9.21
C TRP A 27 -5.47 13.29 10.21
N PRO A 28 -5.62 11.96 10.11
CA PRO A 28 -6.42 11.22 11.08
C PRO A 28 -5.76 11.22 12.46
N SER A 29 -6.59 11.22 13.50
CA SER A 29 -6.12 10.94 14.86
C SER A 29 -6.02 9.44 15.08
N SER A 30 -4.86 8.99 15.55
CA SER A 30 -4.64 7.60 15.95
C SER A 30 -5.64 7.13 17.00
N LYS A 31 -6.09 5.88 16.87
CA LYS A 31 -7.00 5.20 17.80
C LYS A 31 -6.29 4.26 18.76
N GLY A 32 -4.97 4.26 18.77
CA GLY A 32 -4.14 3.46 19.68
C GLY A 32 -2.83 3.07 19.02
N LEU A 33 -1.86 2.62 19.83
CA LEU A 33 -0.56 2.16 19.36
C LEU A 33 -0.48 0.65 19.43
N VAL A 34 -0.04 0.02 18.33
CA VAL A 34 0.29 -1.40 18.24
C VAL A 34 1.73 -1.51 17.76
N GLN A 35 2.56 -2.25 18.48
CA GLN A 35 3.95 -2.45 18.10
C GLN A 35 4.21 -3.92 17.78
N PHE A 36 4.85 -4.19 16.65
CA PHE A 36 5.25 -5.53 16.24
C PHE A 36 6.75 -5.75 16.49
N SER A 37 7.12 -6.91 17.03
CA SER A 37 8.53 -7.33 17.13
C SER A 37 9.10 -7.81 15.79
N GLU A 38 8.23 -8.24 14.89
CA GLU A 38 8.53 -8.68 13.53
C GLU A 38 7.59 -8.01 12.52
N VAL A 39 7.90 -8.12 11.23
CA VAL A 39 7.01 -7.57 10.19
C VAL A 39 5.65 -8.26 10.24
N ARG A 40 4.57 -7.49 10.18
CA ARG A 40 3.23 -8.07 10.11
C ARG A 40 2.91 -8.47 8.68
N VAL A 41 2.85 -9.77 8.44
CA VAL A 41 2.44 -10.32 7.14
C VAL A 41 0.91 -10.33 7.04
N ILE A 42 0.40 -9.81 5.92
CA ILE A 42 -1.00 -9.89 5.49
C ILE A 42 -1.05 -10.86 4.32
N LYS A 43 -1.74 -11.98 4.52
CA LYS A 43 -1.76 -13.09 3.55
C LYS A 43 -2.58 -12.77 2.31
N ALA A 44 -2.33 -13.50 1.23
CA ALA A 44 -3.16 -13.44 0.03
C ALA A 44 -4.65 -13.70 0.38
N GLY A 45 -5.53 -12.79 -0.01
CA GLY A 45 -6.97 -12.83 0.31
C GLY A 45 -7.33 -12.37 1.73
N GLU A 46 -6.35 -12.05 2.58
CA GLU A 46 -6.59 -11.45 3.90
C GLU A 46 -6.89 -9.95 3.77
N VAL A 47 -7.89 -9.49 4.53
CA VAL A 47 -8.12 -8.07 4.76
C VAL A 47 -7.73 -7.74 6.20
N PHE A 48 -6.71 -6.91 6.37
CA PHE A 48 -6.33 -6.34 7.64
C PHE A 48 -6.91 -4.92 7.77
N ASP A 49 -7.89 -4.75 8.66
CA ASP A 49 -8.43 -3.44 9.03
C ASP A 49 -7.80 -2.95 10.34
N GLY A 50 -6.92 -1.96 10.21
CA GLY A 50 -6.18 -1.37 11.32
C GLY A 50 -6.99 -0.43 12.20
N LYS A 51 -8.26 -0.13 11.85
CA LYS A 51 -9.18 0.73 12.64
C LYS A 51 -8.60 2.09 13.03
N MET A 52 -7.73 2.65 12.19
CA MET A 52 -6.96 3.88 12.40
C MET A 52 -6.06 3.86 13.63
N GLN A 53 -5.57 2.68 14.03
CA GLN A 53 -4.48 2.57 14.99
C GLN A 53 -3.13 2.88 14.30
N THR A 54 -2.17 3.33 15.10
CA THR A 54 -0.76 3.46 14.70
C THR A 54 -0.06 2.12 14.90
N PHE A 55 0.65 1.67 13.86
CA PHE A 55 1.41 0.45 13.80
C PHE A 55 2.88 0.80 13.55
N GLU A 56 3.76 0.20 14.34
CA GLU A 56 5.21 0.41 14.18
C GLU A 56 5.96 -0.81 14.72
N ARG A 57 7.29 -0.78 14.62
CA ARG A 57 8.16 -1.82 15.15
C ARG A 57 8.60 -1.47 16.57
N SER A 58 8.57 -2.44 17.49
CA SER A 58 9.04 -2.24 18.87
C SER A 58 10.57 -2.23 18.98
N ASN A 59 11.26 -2.81 18.00
CA ASN A 59 12.69 -3.10 18.00
C ASN A 59 13.46 -2.46 16.84
N VAL A 60 12.80 -1.59 16.06
CA VAL A 60 13.41 -0.90 14.92
C VAL A 60 13.31 0.60 15.15
N LYS A 61 14.35 1.32 14.73
CA LYS A 61 14.34 2.79 14.62
C LYS A 61 14.80 3.17 13.23
N CYS A 62 14.30 4.30 12.74
CA CYS A 62 14.73 4.84 11.46
C CYS A 62 16.26 5.06 11.46
N ASN A 63 16.91 4.69 10.36
CA ASN A 63 18.35 4.84 10.13
C ASN A 63 18.63 5.66 8.86
N GLY A 64 17.74 6.59 8.52
CA GLY A 64 17.79 7.38 7.29
C GLY A 64 17.55 6.54 6.04
N GLN A 65 18.14 6.98 4.92
CA GLN A 65 17.97 6.41 3.58
C GLN A 65 18.75 5.09 3.32
N SER A 66 19.04 4.34 4.38
CA SER A 66 19.72 3.05 4.21
C SER A 66 18.71 2.01 3.75
N GLU A 67 18.71 1.68 2.45
CA GLU A 67 17.90 0.60 1.89
C GLU A 67 18.04 -0.69 2.71
N SER A 68 16.90 -1.28 3.02
CA SER A 68 16.80 -2.57 3.68
C SER A 68 15.79 -3.47 2.95
N GLY A 69 15.24 -4.46 3.64
CA GLY A 69 14.35 -5.46 3.03
C GLY A 69 13.01 -5.50 3.73
N TRP A 70 12.04 -6.21 3.14
CA TRP A 70 10.69 -6.27 3.71
C TRP A 70 10.62 -6.73 5.17
N GLN A 71 11.60 -7.49 5.66
CA GLN A 71 11.64 -7.96 7.06
C GLN A 71 11.82 -6.83 8.09
N THR A 72 12.37 -5.68 7.69
CA THR A 72 12.50 -4.48 8.54
C THR A 72 11.31 -3.52 8.38
N GLY A 73 10.38 -3.85 7.48
CA GLY A 73 9.12 -3.13 7.30
C GLY A 73 8.13 -3.29 8.45
N VAL A 74 7.10 -2.45 8.48
CA VAL A 74 5.97 -2.60 9.43
C VAL A 74 5.01 -3.67 8.94
N PHE A 75 4.64 -3.62 7.66
CA PHE A 75 3.77 -4.61 7.02
C PHE A 75 4.40 -5.19 5.76
N PHE A 76 4.13 -6.46 5.51
CA PHE A 76 4.33 -7.11 4.22
C PHE A 76 2.99 -7.64 3.73
N VAL A 77 2.51 -7.10 2.62
CA VAL A 77 1.25 -7.48 2.00
C VAL A 77 1.57 -8.42 0.84
N GLU A 78 1.13 -9.67 0.97
CA GLU A 78 1.22 -10.63 -0.14
C GLU A 78 0.29 -10.21 -1.28
N ALA A 79 0.57 -10.67 -2.50
CA ALA A 79 -0.30 -10.44 -3.66
C ALA A 79 -1.74 -10.90 -3.35
N GLY A 80 -2.72 -10.02 -3.61
CA GLY A 80 -4.12 -10.22 -3.26
C GLY A 80 -4.48 -9.89 -1.80
N GLY A 81 -3.52 -9.48 -0.97
CA GLY A 81 -3.76 -8.97 0.38
C GLY A 81 -4.27 -7.53 0.39
N HIS A 82 -4.96 -7.15 1.46
CA HIS A 82 -5.55 -5.83 1.62
C HIS A 82 -5.24 -5.25 3.01
N LEU A 83 -4.46 -4.16 3.04
CA LEU A 83 -4.23 -3.35 4.23
C LEU A 83 -5.14 -2.12 4.17
N LYS A 84 -5.97 -1.90 5.20
CA LYS A 84 -6.81 -0.71 5.28
C LYS A 84 -6.86 -0.05 6.65
N ASN A 85 -7.15 1.26 6.65
CA ASN A 85 -7.36 2.07 7.84
C ASN A 85 -6.21 1.93 8.86
N ALA A 86 -4.97 2.14 8.42
CA ALA A 86 -3.80 1.99 9.27
C ALA A 86 -2.98 3.28 9.26
N ILE A 87 -2.38 3.61 10.40
CA ILE A 87 -1.35 4.64 10.50
C ILE A 87 -0.01 3.92 10.72
N ILE A 88 1.01 4.25 9.96
CA ILE A 88 2.37 3.74 10.08
C ILE A 88 3.17 4.76 10.87
N GLY A 89 3.65 4.34 12.05
CA GLY A 89 4.42 5.18 12.95
C GLY A 89 5.89 5.30 12.53
N LYS A 90 6.60 6.24 13.15
CA LYS A 90 8.01 6.57 12.84
C LYS A 90 9.02 5.47 13.17
N ASN A 91 8.68 4.52 14.05
CA ASN A 91 9.59 3.43 14.41
C ASN A 91 9.54 2.34 13.34
N GLN A 92 10.15 2.67 12.21
CA GLN A 92 10.21 1.87 10.99
C GLN A 92 11.53 2.14 10.27
N MET A 93 12.04 1.15 9.55
CA MET A 93 13.12 1.34 8.58
C MET A 93 12.58 1.35 7.16
N GLU A 94 11.61 0.47 6.88
CA GLU A 94 10.76 0.53 5.69
C GLU A 94 9.31 0.62 6.15
N GLY A 95 8.43 1.25 5.37
CA GLY A 95 7.02 1.34 5.70
C GLY A 95 6.27 0.03 5.43
N VAL A 96 5.71 -0.08 4.24
CA VAL A 96 4.90 -1.22 3.79
C VAL A 96 5.52 -1.81 2.53
N HIS A 97 5.58 -3.14 2.45
CA HIS A 97 6.00 -3.84 1.24
C HIS A 97 4.83 -4.54 0.57
N CYS A 98 4.80 -4.45 -0.75
CA CYS A 98 3.96 -5.23 -1.65
C CYS A 98 4.84 -5.75 -2.79
N ASP A 99 5.74 -6.68 -2.47
CA ASP A 99 6.82 -7.04 -3.39
C ASP A 99 6.30 -7.74 -4.66
N GLN A 100 5.11 -8.34 -4.65
CA GLN A 100 4.58 -9.09 -5.79
C GLN A 100 3.44 -8.39 -6.55
N HIS A 101 3.27 -7.08 -6.36
CA HIS A 101 2.10 -6.33 -6.83
C HIS A 101 0.77 -6.93 -6.30
N ASP A 102 -0.35 -6.49 -6.86
CA ASP A 102 -1.70 -7.01 -6.62
C ASP A 102 -2.21 -6.84 -5.19
N CYS A 103 -1.59 -5.94 -4.42
CA CYS A 103 -2.05 -5.55 -3.09
C CYS A 103 -3.03 -4.37 -3.17
N ILE A 104 -3.89 -4.28 -2.17
CA ILE A 104 -4.75 -3.11 -1.94
C ILE A 104 -4.28 -2.40 -0.67
N ILE A 105 -3.93 -1.14 -0.81
CA ILE A 105 -3.48 -0.25 0.25
C ILE A 105 -4.51 0.90 0.32
N GLU A 106 -5.45 0.81 1.26
CA GLU A 106 -6.62 1.70 1.32
C GLU A 106 -6.64 2.51 2.61
N ASN A 107 -6.70 3.84 2.51
CA ASN A 107 -6.75 4.73 3.67
C ASN A 107 -5.60 4.44 4.68
N VAL A 108 -4.38 4.31 4.16
CA VAL A 108 -3.16 4.09 4.94
C VAL A 108 -2.35 5.38 5.02
N TRP A 109 -1.85 5.69 6.21
CA TRP A 109 -1.22 6.96 6.52
C TRP A 109 0.18 6.73 7.09
N TRP A 110 1.20 7.46 6.63
CA TRP A 110 2.56 7.36 7.16
C TRP A 110 2.93 8.64 7.89
N ASP A 111 3.05 8.55 9.21
CA ASP A 111 3.32 9.71 10.09
C ASP A 111 4.70 10.31 9.82
N ASP A 112 5.69 9.47 9.53
CA ASP A 112 7.08 9.83 9.30
C ASP A 112 7.75 8.74 8.44
N VAL A 113 8.05 9.07 7.18
CA VAL A 113 8.65 8.14 6.24
C VAL A 113 10.16 8.11 6.44
N CYS A 114 10.71 6.95 6.80
CA CYS A 114 12.14 6.76 6.97
C CYS A 114 12.85 6.63 5.61
N GLU A 115 12.79 5.48 4.97
CA GLU A 115 13.37 5.24 3.64
C GLU A 115 12.24 5.33 2.60
N ASP A 116 11.47 4.26 2.40
CA ASP A 116 10.25 4.24 1.60
C ASP A 116 8.97 4.17 2.46
N ALA A 117 7.88 4.80 2.00
CA ALA A 117 6.56 4.57 2.60
C ALA A 117 5.95 3.25 2.11
N LEU A 118 5.95 3.03 0.79
CA LEU A 118 5.45 1.82 0.14
C LEU A 118 6.41 1.36 -0.95
N SER A 119 6.92 0.14 -0.82
CA SER A 119 7.77 -0.47 -1.86
C SER A 119 7.04 -1.58 -2.60
N ILE A 120 7.14 -1.56 -3.93
CA ILE A 120 6.54 -2.51 -4.87
C ILE A 120 7.64 -2.98 -5.83
N LYS A 121 8.18 -4.19 -5.62
CA LYS A 121 9.48 -4.57 -6.23
C LYS A 121 9.41 -5.61 -7.37
N GLY A 122 8.30 -6.32 -7.59
CA GLY A 122 8.20 -7.48 -8.49
C GLY A 122 7.00 -7.44 -9.46
N GLY A 123 6.28 -8.55 -9.62
CA GLY A 123 5.07 -8.59 -10.46
C GLY A 123 5.28 -8.81 -11.96
N SER A 124 4.21 -8.56 -12.72
CA SER A 124 4.14 -8.73 -14.19
C SER A 124 3.57 -7.48 -14.85
N ALA A 125 3.70 -7.33 -16.17
CA ALA A 125 3.11 -6.19 -16.90
C ALA A 125 1.58 -6.06 -16.73
N SER A 126 0.89 -7.14 -16.36
CA SER A 126 -0.54 -7.15 -16.06
C SER A 126 -0.89 -6.92 -14.59
N SER A 127 0.09 -6.96 -13.68
CA SER A 127 -0.14 -6.81 -12.24
C SER A 127 -0.55 -5.38 -11.89
N VAL A 128 -1.44 -5.24 -10.90
CA VAL A 128 -2.06 -3.96 -10.52
C VAL A 128 -2.12 -3.82 -9.01
N SER A 129 -1.30 -2.94 -8.46
CA SER A 129 -1.43 -2.52 -7.06
C SER A 129 -2.37 -1.32 -6.96
N LYS A 130 -3.12 -1.21 -5.87
CA LYS A 130 -4.04 -0.08 -5.66
C LYS A 130 -3.66 0.66 -4.40
N ILE A 131 -3.29 1.93 -4.55
CA ILE A 131 -3.21 2.89 -3.45
C ILE A 131 -4.45 3.77 -3.50
N ILE A 132 -5.30 3.71 -2.48
CA ILE A 132 -6.62 4.35 -2.45
C ILE A 132 -6.72 5.24 -1.22
N GLY A 133 -6.60 6.56 -1.40
CA GLY A 133 -6.61 7.52 -0.30
C GLY A 133 -5.39 7.38 0.61
N GLY A 134 -5.49 7.92 1.84
CA GLY A 134 -4.37 7.97 2.77
C GLY A 134 -3.46 9.19 2.58
N GLY A 135 -2.26 9.14 3.14
CA GLY A 135 -1.28 10.21 3.04
C GLY A 135 0.08 9.85 3.64
N ALA A 136 1.14 10.53 3.21
CA ALA A 136 2.48 10.36 3.75
C ALA A 136 3.12 11.72 4.02
N ARG A 137 3.99 11.81 5.03
CA ARG A 137 4.71 13.04 5.40
C ARG A 137 6.16 12.73 5.74
N TYR A 138 6.99 13.78 5.65
CA TYR A 138 8.41 13.75 6.03
C TYR A 138 9.25 12.70 5.30
N ALA A 139 8.88 12.34 4.07
CA ALA A 139 9.73 11.51 3.22
C ALA A 139 10.90 12.34 2.69
N ASP A 140 12.12 11.97 3.05
CA ASP A 140 13.34 12.62 2.56
C ASP A 140 13.67 12.25 1.11
N ASP A 141 13.25 11.05 0.65
CA ASP A 141 13.48 10.60 -0.72
C ASP A 141 12.19 10.15 -1.45
N LYS A 142 11.72 8.91 -1.22
CA LYS A 142 10.60 8.34 -1.97
C LYS A 142 9.42 8.00 -1.05
N VAL A 143 8.21 8.32 -1.51
CA VAL A 143 6.98 7.83 -0.86
C VAL A 143 6.64 6.46 -1.40
N ILE A 144 6.58 6.32 -2.72
CA ILE A 144 6.29 5.04 -3.38
C ILE A 144 7.49 4.67 -4.24
N GLN A 145 8.10 3.52 -3.95
CA GLN A 145 9.14 2.93 -4.75
C GLN A 145 8.56 1.80 -5.60
N GLN A 146 8.46 2.01 -6.91
CA GLN A 146 8.05 0.97 -7.85
C GLN A 146 9.27 0.46 -8.64
N ASN A 147 9.79 -0.70 -8.24
CA ASN A 147 10.91 -1.41 -8.86
C ASN A 147 10.49 -2.63 -9.70
N GLY A 148 9.18 -2.81 -9.91
CA GLY A 148 8.58 -3.95 -10.59
C GLY A 148 7.89 -3.62 -11.92
N LEU A 149 7.51 -4.66 -12.66
CA LEU A 149 6.60 -4.53 -13.80
C LEU A 149 5.17 -4.39 -13.29
N GLY A 150 4.38 -3.55 -13.94
CA GLY A 150 2.96 -3.40 -13.64
C GLY A 150 2.57 -1.94 -13.45
N LYS A 151 1.46 -1.73 -12.76
CA LYS A 151 0.87 -0.42 -12.47
C LYS A 151 0.26 -0.37 -11.06
#